data_AF-A0ABD4Q5N3-F1
#
_entry.id   AF-A0ABD4Q5N3-F1
#
_cell.length_a   1.000
_cell.length_b   1.000
_cell.length_c   1.000
_cell.angle_alpha   90.00
_cell.angle_beta   90.00
_cell.angle_gamma   90.00
#
_symmetry.space_group_name_H-M   'P 1'
#
loop_
_entity.id
_entity.type
_entity.pdbx_description
1 polymer ?
#
loop_
_entity_poly.entity_id
_entity_poly.type
_entity_poly.pdbx_seq_one_letter_code
_entity_poly.pdbx_strand_id
1 'polypeptide(L)' 'AKHYGRTRPDMASGCNERLDLAFLAYVWSFRARHRPMIVAALDRRPASCRLFRLTRPAEARRFLADVKAVRAEG' A
#
# COMPACT_ATOMS: atom_id res chain seq x y z
N ALA A 1 -17.58 11.75 7.52
CA ALA A 1 -17.01 10.79 6.55
C ALA A 1 -17.70 10.96 5.20
N LYS A 2 -17.02 11.52 4.19
CA LYS A 2 -17.63 12.03 2.95
C LYS A 2 -18.23 10.95 2.04
N HIS A 3 -17.71 9.72 2.07
CA HIS A 3 -18.20 8.61 1.24
C HIS A 3 -18.62 7.39 2.07
N TYR A 4 -18.88 7.54 3.38
CA TYR A 4 -19.32 6.43 4.22
C TYR A 4 -20.59 5.79 3.68
N GLY A 5 -20.57 4.46 3.53
CA GLY A 5 -21.67 3.70 2.92
C GLY A 5 -21.86 3.91 1.42
N ARG A 6 -20.96 4.65 0.76
CA ARG A 6 -20.92 4.86 -0.70
C ARG A 6 -19.60 4.31 -1.26
N THR A 7 -19.62 3.94 -2.52
CA THR A 7 -18.38 3.61 -3.25
C THR A 7 -17.66 4.92 -3.60
N ARG A 8 -16.35 5.01 -3.31
CA ARG A 8 -15.57 6.19 -3.72
C ARG A 8 -15.38 6.19 -5.25
N PRO A 9 -15.23 7.36 -5.90
CA PRO A 9 -15.07 7.43 -7.35
C PRO A 9 -13.84 6.69 -7.90
N ASP A 10 -12.81 6.53 -7.08
CA ASP A 10 -11.56 5.84 -7.42
C ASP A 10 -11.60 4.33 -7.14
N MET A 11 -12.66 3.82 -6.50
CA MET A 11 -12.79 2.40 -6.15
C MET A 11 -13.72 1.67 -7.12
N ALA A 12 -13.50 0.36 -7.27
CA ALA A 12 -14.36 -0.50 -8.07
C ALA A 12 -15.81 -0.48 -7.56
N SER A 13 -16.77 -0.64 -8.48
CA SER A 13 -18.20 -0.68 -8.17
C SER A 13 -18.53 -1.73 -7.11
N GLY A 14 -19.30 -1.36 -6.09
CA GLY A 14 -19.69 -2.26 -4.99
C GLY A 14 -18.72 -2.26 -3.80
N CYS A 15 -17.60 -1.53 -3.88
CA CYS A 15 -16.70 -1.32 -2.74
C CYS A 15 -17.22 -0.15 -1.88
N ASN A 16 -18.28 -0.41 -1.12
CA ASN A 16 -18.80 0.59 -0.17
C ASN A 16 -17.77 0.85 0.92
N GLU A 17 -17.50 2.13 1.21
CA GLU A 17 -16.58 2.51 2.26
C GLU A 17 -17.13 2.09 3.63
N ARG A 18 -16.42 1.17 4.29
CA ARG A 18 -16.76 0.61 5.60
C ARG A 18 -15.83 1.19 6.65
N LEU A 19 -16.39 1.94 7.60
CA LEU A 19 -15.73 2.38 8.82
C LEU A 19 -16.46 1.80 10.04
N ASP A 20 -16.64 0.47 10.04
CA ASP A 20 -17.25 -0.23 11.16
C ASP A 20 -16.23 -0.52 12.27
N LEU A 21 -16.74 -0.96 13.44
CA LEU A 21 -15.89 -1.27 14.59
C LEU A 21 -14.86 -2.36 14.29
N ALA A 22 -15.20 -3.32 13.43
CA ALA A 22 -14.28 -4.38 13.03
C ALA A 22 -13.12 -3.82 12.21
N PHE A 23 -13.39 -2.89 11.28
CA PHE A 23 -12.37 -2.17 10.52
C PHE A 23 -11.46 -1.35 11.45
N LEU A 24 -12.01 -0.64 12.42
CA LEU A 24 -11.22 0.13 13.39
C LEU A 24 -10.34 -0.77 14.26
N ALA A 25 -10.88 -1.88 14.76
CA ALA A 25 -10.11 -2.87 15.53
C ALA A 25 -8.98 -3.51 14.70
N TYR A 26 -9.24 -3.76 13.41
CA TYR A 26 -8.22 -4.21 12.46
C TYR A 26 -7.10 -3.19 12.30
N VAL A 27 -7.42 -1.92 12.02
CA VAL A 27 -6.43 -0.84 11.87
C VAL A 27 -5.59 -0.69 13.14
N TRP A 28 -6.24 -0.67 14.30
CA TRP A 28 -5.56 -0.54 15.60
C TRP A 28 -4.58 -1.69 15.86
N SER A 29 -4.98 -2.92 15.56
CA SER A 29 -4.15 -4.12 15.80
C SER A 29 -3.15 -4.44 14.67
N PHE A 30 -3.23 -3.73 13.53
CA PHE A 30 -2.46 -4.02 12.31
C PHE A 30 -0.95 -4.09 12.55
N ARG A 31 -0.40 -3.11 13.29
CA ARG A 31 1.03 -3.04 13.57
C ARG A 31 1.54 -4.25 14.36
N ALA A 32 0.73 -4.77 15.29
CA ALA A 32 1.11 -5.90 16.13
C ALA A 32 0.87 -7.25 15.42
N ARG A 33 -0.24 -7.37 14.68
CA ARG A 33 -0.67 -8.66 14.09
C ARG A 33 -0.19 -8.88 12.65
N HIS A 34 -0.35 -7.88 11.78
CA HIS A 34 -0.14 -8.06 10.34
C HIS A 34 1.25 -7.63 9.88
N ARG A 35 1.79 -6.54 10.43
CA ARG A 35 3.11 -6.04 10.03
C ARG A 35 4.23 -7.09 10.15
N PRO A 36 4.35 -7.89 11.24
CA PRO A 36 5.38 -8.93 11.32
C PRO A 36 5.27 -9.97 10.21
N MET A 37 4.04 -10.37 9.86
CA MET A 37 3.79 -11.34 8.78
C MET A 37 4.23 -10.79 7.41
N ILE A 38 3.93 -9.52 7.13
CA ILE A 38 4.33 -8.85 5.89
C ILE A 38 5.86 -8.78 5.81
N VAL A 39 6.54 -8.37 6.89
CA VAL A 39 8.00 -8.30 6.92
C VAL A 39 8.61 -9.68 6.66
N ALA A 40 8.13 -10.72 7.35
CA ALA A 40 8.61 -12.09 7.14
C ALA A 40 8.35 -12.62 5.72
N ALA A 41 7.30 -12.17 5.04
CA ALA A 41 7.07 -12.50 3.64
C ALA A 41 8.07 -11.79 2.70
N LEU A 42 8.35 -10.51 2.96
CA LEU A 42 9.31 -9.71 2.19
C LEU A 42 10.76 -10.21 2.36
N ASP A 43 11.10 -10.71 3.56
CA ASP A 43 12.42 -11.29 3.85
C ASP A 43 12.63 -12.61 3.10
N ARG A 44 11.54 -13.33 2.78
CA ARG A 44 11.56 -14.59 2.01
C ARG A 44 11.52 -14.40 0.49
N ARG A 45 11.61 -13.16 -0.02
CA ARG A 45 11.56 -12.91 -1.46
C ARG A 45 12.74 -13.59 -2.20
N PRO A 46 12.59 -13.93 -3.49
CA PRO A 46 13.70 -14.40 -4.31
C PRO A 46 14.83 -13.37 -4.41
N ALA A 47 16.08 -13.82 -4.56
CA ALA A 47 17.23 -12.92 -4.74
C ALA A 47 17.12 -12.02 -5.99
N SER A 48 16.43 -12.51 -7.04
CA SER A 48 16.12 -11.74 -8.25
C SER A 48 15.11 -10.61 -8.01
N CYS A 49 14.38 -10.65 -6.90
CA CYS A 49 13.41 -9.62 -6.54
C CYS A 49 14.09 -8.50 -5.74
N ARG A 50 14.15 -7.30 -6.33
CA ARG A 50 14.65 -6.11 -5.65
C ARG A 50 13.56 -5.47 -4.81
N LEU A 51 13.81 -5.30 -3.51
CA LEU A 51 12.90 -4.64 -2.57
C LEU A 51 13.29 -3.17 -2.39
N PHE A 52 12.34 -2.27 -2.63
CA PHE A 52 12.50 -0.84 -2.36
C PHE A 52 11.61 -0.43 -1.18
N ARG A 53 12.21 0.15 -0.14
CA ARG A 53 11.48 0.66 1.04
C ARG A 53 11.51 2.18 1.03
N LEU A 54 10.37 2.78 0.70
CA LEU A 54 10.19 4.22 0.61
C LEU A 54 9.44 4.69 1.86
N THR A 55 10.07 5.55 2.65
CA THR A 55 9.55 6.03 3.93
C THR A 55 9.09 7.47 3.89
N ARG A 56 9.47 8.21 2.84
CA ARG A 56 9.12 9.62 2.66
C ARG A 56 8.48 9.86 1.29
N PRO A 57 7.55 10.82 1.16
CA PRO A 57 6.98 11.19 -0.14
C PRO A 57 8.01 11.60 -1.19
N ALA A 58 9.10 12.25 -0.77
CA ALA A 58 10.18 12.64 -1.68
C ALA A 58 10.91 11.42 -2.29
N GLU A 59 11.10 10.36 -1.52
CA GLU A 59 11.72 9.11 -1.99
C GLU A 59 10.83 8.45 -3.06
N ALA A 60 9.51 8.44 -2.86
CA ALA A 60 8.56 7.93 -3.84
C ALA A 60 8.52 8.76 -5.12
N ARG A 61 8.54 10.10 -5.03
CA ARG A 61 8.61 10.97 -6.20
C ARG A 61 9.86 10.71 -7.04
N ARG A 62 11.03 10.59 -6.38
CA ARG A 62 12.29 10.29 -7.06
C ARG A 62 12.23 8.92 -7.74
N PHE A 63 11.80 7.88 -7.02
CA PHE A 63 11.64 6.54 -7.57
C PHE A 63 10.77 6.52 -8.85
N LEU A 64 9.65 7.25 -8.85
CA LEU A 64 8.77 7.35 -10.01
C LEU A 64 9.41 8.10 -11.19
N ALA A 65 10.22 9.13 -10.92
CA ALA A 65 10.96 9.83 -11.97
C ALA A 65 11.99 8.91 -12.64
N ASP A 66 12.76 8.18 -11.81
CA ASP A 66 13.79 7.24 -12.28
C ASP A 66 13.17 6.12 -13.14
N VAL A 67 12.04 5.54 -12.71
CA VAL A 67 11.32 4.50 -13.47
C VAL A 67 10.80 5.02 -14.81
N LYS A 68 10.35 6.27 -14.89
CA LYS A 68 9.89 6.88 -16.15
C LYS A 68 11.05 7.13 -17.10
N ALA A 69 12.19 7.59 -16.60
CA ALA A 69 13.40 7.81 -17.40
C ALA A 69 13.89 6.52 -18.04
N VAL A 70 14.02 5.44 -17.25
CA VAL A 70 14.43 4.11 -17.75
C VAL A 70 13.49 3.58 -18.84
N ARG A 71 12.19 3.87 -18.76
CA ARG A 71 11.20 3.46 -19.77
C ARG A 71 11.18 4.32 -21.03
N ALA A 72 11.77 5.51 -21.00
CA ALA A 72 11.84 6.40 -22.14
C ALA A 72 13.11 6.17 -22.97
N GLU A 73 14.14 5.57 -22.37
CA GLU A 73 15.45 5.30 -22.98
C GLU A 73 15.58 3.89 -23.58
N GLY A 74 14.59 3.01 -23.38
CA GLY A 74 14.54 1.66 -23.92
C GLY A 74 13.26 1.41 -24.71
#